data_AF-A0A954Y507-F1
#
_entry.id   AF-A0A954Y507-F1
#
_cell.length_a   1.000
_cell.length_b   1.000
_cell.length_c   1.000
_cell.angle_alpha   90.00
_cell.angle_beta   90.00
_cell.angle_gamma   90.00
#
_symmetry.space_group_name_H-M   'P 1'
#
loop_
_entity.id
_entity.type
_entity.pdbx_description
1 polymer ?
#
loop_
_entity_poly.entity_id
_entity_poly.type
_entity_poly.pdbx_seq_one_letter_code
_entity_poly.pdbx_strand_id
1 'polypeptide(L)' 'MAFYANEHNTRLPHSALRRRTPDKAYLGAGKSVPAELDKARQIAREARAAANRAQTCAACC' A
#
# COMPACT_ATOMS: atom_id res chain seq x y z
N MET A 1 22.46 -21.10 -6.60
CA MET A 1 21.08 -21.62 -6.69
C MET A 1 20.13 -20.95 -5.71
N ALA A 2 20.45 -20.90 -4.41
CA ALA A 2 19.58 -20.25 -3.42
C ALA A 2 19.28 -18.76 -3.70
N PHE A 3 20.26 -18.00 -4.20
CA PHE A 3 20.09 -16.58 -4.58
C PHE A 3 18.98 -16.39 -5.63
N TYR A 4 19.03 -17.17 -6.72
CA TYR A 4 18.06 -17.09 -7.81
C TYR A 4 16.65 -17.47 -7.35
N ALA A 5 16.52 -18.53 -6.55
CA ALA A 5 15.25 -18.94 -5.98
C ALA A 5 14.64 -17.84 -5.09
N ASN A 6 15.45 -17.22 -4.24
CA ASN A 6 15.00 -16.14 -3.36
C ASN A 6 14.54 -14.91 -4.15
N GLU A 7 15.31 -14.47 -5.14
CA GLU A 7 14.97 -13.30 -5.94
C GLU A 7 13.71 -13.53 -6.80
N HIS A 8 13.58 -14.74 -7.38
CA HIS A 8 12.40 -15.15 -8.13
C HIS A 8 11.13 -15.15 -7.27
N ASN A 9 11.21 -15.71 -6.07
CA ASN A 9 10.06 -15.87 -5.19
C ASN A 9 9.60 -14.55 -4.55
N THR A 10 10.55 -13.64 -4.27
CA THR A 10 10.27 -12.40 -3.50
C THR A 10 10.09 -11.16 -4.36
N ARG A 11 10.77 -11.04 -5.50
CA ARG A 11 10.88 -9.78 -6.26
C ARG A 11 10.27 -9.80 -7.65
N LEU A 12 10.21 -10.95 -8.32
CA LEU A 12 9.77 -11.03 -9.71
C LEU A 12 8.24 -11.25 -9.79
N PRO A 13 7.44 -10.24 -10.19
CA PRO A 13 6.01 -10.43 -10.40
C PRO A 13 5.77 -11.20 -11.70
N HIS A 14 4.94 -12.26 -11.64
CA HIS A 14 4.63 -13.07 -12.80
C HIS A 14 3.25 -12.73 -13.37
N SER A 15 3.11 -12.69 -14.69
CA SER A 15 1.84 -12.48 -15.38
C SER A 15 0.81 -13.57 -15.05
N ALA A 16 1.25 -14.83 -15.01
CA ALA A 16 0.44 -15.98 -14.60
C ALA A 16 -0.08 -15.85 -13.15
N LEU A 17 0.60 -15.08 -12.30
CA LEU A 17 0.22 -14.79 -10.92
C LEU A 17 -0.46 -13.42 -10.78
N ARG A 18 -1.03 -12.87 -11.86
CA ARG A 18 -1.66 -11.53 -11.87
C ARG A 18 -0.72 -10.43 -11.36
N ARG A 19 0.53 -10.47 -11.82
CA ARG A 19 1.62 -9.57 -11.39
C ARG A 19 1.97 -9.68 -9.89
N ARG A 20 1.67 -10.80 -9.25
CA ARG A 20 2.15 -11.13 -7.90
C ARG A 20 3.41 -11.98 -7.98
N THR A 21 4.21 -11.93 -6.93
CA THR A 21 5.36 -12.82 -6.77
C THR A 21 4.90 -14.17 -6.20
N PRO A 22 5.65 -15.26 -6.39
CA PRO A 22 5.28 -16.57 -5.85
C PRO A 22 5.05 -16.57 -4.34
N ASP A 23 5.89 -15.89 -3.54
CA ASP A 23 5.68 -15.81 -2.09
C ASP A 23 4.39 -15.07 -1.72
N LYS A 24 4.07 -14.01 -2.48
CA LYS A 24 2.80 -13.31 -2.29
C LYS A 24 1.62 -14.21 -2.65
N ALA A 25 1.73 -15.07 -3.65
CA ALA A 25 0.66 -15.96 -4.10
C ALA A 25 0.44 -17.15 -3.17
N TYR A 26 1.51 -17.83 -2.74
CA TYR A 26 1.45 -19.10 -2.03
C TYR A 26 1.66 -18.98 -0.52
N LEU A 27 2.61 -18.15 -0.07
CA LEU A 27 2.86 -17.95 1.37
C LEU A 27 1.93 -16.91 1.99
N GLY A 28 1.17 -16.19 1.16
CA GLY A 28 0.24 -15.16 1.63
C GLY A 28 0.93 -13.91 2.17
N ALA A 29 2.20 -13.68 1.79
CA ALA A 29 2.89 -12.43 2.09
C ALA A 29 2.11 -11.23 1.53
N GLY A 30 1.88 -10.22 2.36
CA GLY A 30 1.20 -8.97 1.96
C GLY A 30 -0.32 -9.02 1.93
N LYS A 31 -0.97 -10.03 2.52
CA LYS A 31 -2.44 -10.08 2.67
C LYS A 31 -3.02 -8.92 3.51
N SER A 32 -2.27 -8.41 4.49
CA SER A 32 -2.69 -7.29 5.36
C SER A 32 -2.50 -5.92 4.71
N VAL A 33 -1.64 -5.81 3.70
CA VAL A 33 -1.25 -4.53 3.08
C VAL A 33 -2.45 -3.72 2.58
N PRO A 34 -3.47 -4.30 1.90
CA PRO A 34 -4.66 -3.53 1.51
C PRO A 34 -5.38 -2.87 2.69
N ALA A 35 -5.59 -3.62 3.78
CA ALA A 35 -6.26 -3.10 4.97
C ALA A 35 -5.43 -2.01 5.68
N GLU A 36 -4.11 -2.18 5.73
CA GLU A 36 -3.19 -1.16 6.26
C GLU A 36 -3.24 0.14 5.44
N LEU A 37 -3.24 0.02 4.11
CA LEU A 37 -3.32 1.16 3.20
C LEU A 37 -4.68 1.87 3.30
N ASP A 38 -5.78 1.14 3.41
CA ASP A 38 -7.11 1.73 3.58
C ASP A 38 -7.21 2.50 4.91
N LYS A 39 -6.68 1.93 5.99
CA LYS A 39 -6.60 2.61 7.29
C LYS A 39 -5.74 3.88 7.20
N ALA A 40 -4.56 3.81 6.59
CA ALA A 40 -3.68 4.95 6.39
C ALA A 40 -4.35 6.04 5.54
N ARG A 41 -5.09 5.64 4.50
CA ARG A 41 -5.85 6.56 3.64
C ARG A 41 -6.94 7.29 4.41
N GLN A 42 -7.66 6.61 5.30
CA GLN A 42 -8.69 7.25 6.13
C GLN A 42 -8.06 8.30 7.06
N ILE A 43 -7.00 7.94 7.77
CA ILE A 43 -6.27 8.85 8.67
C ILE A 43 -5.80 10.10 7.91
N ALA A 44 -5.19 9.93 6.73
CA ALA A 44 -4.72 11.04 5.91
C ALA A 44 -5.87 11.98 5.47
N ARG A 45 -7.06 11.43 5.20
CA ARG A 45 -8.24 12.24 4.84
C ARG A 45 -8.76 13.04 6.01
N GLU A 46 -8.86 12.43 7.18
CA GLU A 46 -9.32 13.09 8.41
C GLU A 46 -8.35 14.23 8.79
N ALA A 47 -7.05 13.98 8.73
CA ALA A 47 -6.02 14.99 8.96
C ALA A 47 -6.13 16.18 7.98
N ARG A 48 -6.33 15.90 6.69
CA ARG A 48 -6.53 16.95 5.68
C ARG A 48 -7.80 17.75 5.93
N ALA A 49 -8.90 17.09 6.27
CA ALA A 49 -10.16 17.78 6.57
C ALA A 49 -10.03 18.69 7.80
N ALA A 50 -9.37 18.22 8.86
CA ALA A 50 -9.10 19.02 10.05
C ALA A 50 -8.21 20.24 9.72
N ALA A 51 -7.13 20.04 8.96
CA ALA A 51 -6.24 21.12 8.53
C ALA A 51 -7.00 22.16 7.69
N ASN A 52 -7.80 21.72 6.71
CA ASN A 52 -8.58 22.62 5.88
C ASN A 52 -9.62 23.42 6.69
N ARG A 53 -10.26 22.81 7.70
CA ARG A 53 -11.22 23.51 8.57
C ARG A 53 -10.54 24.52 9.50
N ALA A 54 -9.31 24.24 9.93
CA ALA A 54 -8.52 25.13 10.77
C ALA A 54 -7.92 26.32 9.98
N GLN A 55 -7.90 26.26 8.65
CA GLN A 55 -7.47 27.36 7.83
C GLN A 55 -8.54 28.44 7.78
N THR A 56 -8.23 29.61 8.32
CA THR A 56 -8.96 30.84 8.05
C THR A 56 -8.37 31.48 6.79
N CYS A 57 -9.17 31.57 5.73
CA CYS A 57 -8.77 32.28 4.53
C CYS A 57 -9.06 33.77 4.73
N ALA A 58 -8.02 34.61 4.71
CA ALA A 58 -8.17 36.06 4.81
C ALA A 58 -9.03 36.67 3.67
N ALA A 59 -9.17 35.97 2.54
CA ALA A 59 -10.02 36.38 1.43
C ALA A 59 -11.47 35.90 1.52
N CYS A 60 -11.80 35.02 2.48
CA CYS A 60 -13.16 34.49 2.70
C CYS A 60 -13.86 35.09 3.93
N CYS A 61 -13.26 36.09 4.58
CA CYS A 61 -13.86 36.86 5.66
C CYS A 61 -14.76 37.98 5.13
#